data_AF-A0A538P8H2-F1
#
_entry.id   AF-A0A538P8H2-F1
#
_cell.length_a   1.000
_cell.length_b   1.000
_cell.length_c   1.000
_cell.angle_alpha   90.00
_cell.angle_beta   90.00
_cell.angle_gamma   90.00
#
_symmetry.space_group_name_H-M   'P 1'
#
loop_
_entity.id
_entity.type
_entity.pdbx_description
1 polymer ?
#
loop_
_entity_poly.entity_id
_entity_poly.type
_entity_poly.pdbx_seq_one_letter_code
_entity_poly.pdbx_strand_id
1 'polypeptide(L)'
;MAGVTEAVKKYLAYIFLILGLVWVAIILTGGATLLLWPALTSILSGALLILRPERKFSRALAKASALYGVLLAGYQAYVAIPLLGSVFSTFGTYSVASFTVMALLYLALLYASFGSQGGKLEKA
;
A
#
# COMPACT_ATOMS: atom_id res chain seq x y z
N MET A 1 -10.86 -0.44 18.79
CA MET A 1 -10.48 -0.07 17.41
C MET A 1 -9.74 1.28 17.31
N ALA A 2 -9.89 2.23 18.26
CA ALA A 2 -9.18 3.52 18.24
C ALA A 2 -7.64 3.43 18.40
N GLY A 3 -7.13 2.50 19.21
CA GLY A 3 -5.67 2.34 19.41
C GLY A 3 -4.92 1.80 18.19
N VAL A 4 -5.54 0.93 17.39
CA VAL A 4 -4.93 0.35 16.18
C VAL A 4 -4.80 1.40 15.10
N THR A 5 -5.81 2.25 14.91
CA THR A 5 -5.75 3.35 13.94
C THR A 5 -4.76 4.43 14.36
N GLU A 6 -4.56 4.70 15.65
CA GLU A 6 -3.51 5.60 16.13
C GLU A 6 -2.09 5.03 15.93
N ALA A 7 -1.90 3.73 16.20
CA ALA A 7 -0.62 3.07 15.93
C ALA A 7 -0.31 3.07 14.43
N VAL A 8 -1.28 2.73 13.57
CA VAL A 8 -1.13 2.77 12.10
C VAL A 8 -0.82 4.18 11.63
N LYS A 9 -1.39 5.23 12.23
CA LYS A 9 -1.04 6.63 11.93
C LYS A 9 0.40 6.97 12.34
N LYS A 10 0.85 6.51 13.51
CA LYS A 10 2.22 6.73 14.00
C LYS A 10 3.27 6.04 13.14
N TYR A 11 2.96 4.85 12.62
CA TYR A 11 3.87 4.05 11.80
C TYR A 11 3.59 4.12 10.29
N LEU A 12 2.66 4.98 9.86
CA LEU A 12 2.15 5.04 8.49
C LEU A 12 3.26 5.16 7.45
N ALA A 13 4.23 6.02 7.73
CA ALA A 13 5.38 6.26 6.86
C ALA A 13 6.28 5.02 6.72
N TYR A 14 6.52 4.30 7.83
CA TYR A 14 7.32 3.08 7.83
C TYR A 14 6.61 1.94 7.10
N ILE A 15 5.30 1.82 7.23
CA ILE A 15 4.52 0.80 6.51
C ILE A 15 4.60 1.06 4.99
N PHE A 16 4.53 2.32 4.56
CA PHE A 16 4.75 2.67 3.15
C PHE A 16 6.14 2.30 2.64
N LEU A 17 7.19 2.57 3.43
CA LEU A 17 8.56 2.18 3.07
C LEU A 17 8.70 0.65 2.96
N ILE A 18 8.17 -0.10 3.93
CA ILE A 18 8.23 -1.57 3.93
C ILE A 18 7.49 -2.13 2.71
N LEU A 19 6.28 -1.65 2.41
CA LEU A 19 5.54 -2.08 1.22
C LEU A 19 6.29 -1.73 -0.07
N GLY A 20 6.95 -0.57 -0.11
CA GLY A 20 7.83 -0.20 -1.21
C GLY A 20 9.00 -1.18 -1.38
N LEU A 21 9.65 -1.57 -0.29
CA LEU A 21 10.73 -2.58 -0.31
C LEU A 21 10.23 -3.96 -0.76
N VAL A 22 9.02 -4.35 -0.35
CA VAL A 22 8.40 -5.60 -0.82
C VAL A 22 8.21 -5.56 -2.34
N TRP A 23 7.74 -4.46 -2.91
CA TRP A 23 7.67 -4.32 -4.37
C TRP A 23 9.04 -4.38 -5.03
N VAL A 24 10.07 -3.75 -4.46
CA VAL A 24 11.44 -3.85 -4.99
C VAL A 24 11.92 -5.30 -4.98
N ALA A 25 11.69 -6.04 -3.89
CA ALA A 25 12.07 -7.44 -3.80
C ALA A 25 11.38 -8.28 -4.88
N ILE A 26 10.09 -8.07 -5.13
CA ILE A 26 9.33 -8.76 -6.19
C ILE A 26 9.93 -8.50 -7.58
N ILE A 27 10.35 -7.27 -7.86
CA ILE A 27 11.00 -6.91 -9.13
C ILE A 27 12.33 -7.65 -9.28
N LEU A 28 13.16 -7.66 -8.24
CA LEU A 28 14.46 -8.32 -8.24
C LEU A 28 14.35 -9.83 -8.47
N THR A 29 13.24 -10.45 -8.05
CA THR A 29 12.95 -11.88 -8.27
C THR A 29 12.38 -12.19 -9.66
N GLY A 30 12.37 -11.24 -10.59
CA GLY A 30 11.87 -11.43 -11.96
C GLY A 30 10.46 -10.88 -12.20
N GLY A 31 9.97 -10.00 -11.32
CA GLY A 31 8.70 -9.30 -11.51
C GLY A 31 8.74 -8.33 -12.69
N ALA A 32 7.57 -8.06 -13.28
CA ALA A 32 7.45 -7.16 -14.42
C ALA A 32 7.90 -5.72 -14.08
N THR A 33 8.51 -5.03 -15.04
CA THR A 33 9.00 -3.65 -14.90
C THR A 33 7.91 -2.66 -14.49
N LEU A 34 6.64 -2.97 -14.79
CA LEU A 34 5.46 -2.20 -14.34
C LEU A 34 5.35 -2.11 -12.80
N LEU A 35 5.99 -3.02 -12.07
CA LEU A 35 6.03 -3.04 -10.61
C LEU A 35 7.05 -2.04 -10.01
N LEU A 36 7.84 -1.34 -10.83
CA LEU A 36 8.70 -0.22 -10.36
C LEU A 36 7.87 0.95 -9.83
N TRP A 37 6.73 1.22 -10.47
CA TRP A 37 5.88 2.35 -10.11
C TRP A 37 5.28 2.28 -8.70
N PRO A 38 4.69 1.15 -8.24
CA PRO A 38 4.22 1.02 -6.86
C PRO A 38 5.36 1.06 -5.84
N ALA A 39 6.55 0.54 -6.18
CA ALA A 39 7.73 0.64 -5.33
C ALA A 39 8.11 2.11 -5.11
N LEU A 40 8.26 2.87 -6.20
CA LEU A 40 8.64 4.28 -6.16
C LEU A 40 7.60 5.13 -5.43
N THR A 41 6.31 4.99 -5.76
CA THR A 41 5.23 5.77 -5.14
C THR A 41 5.09 5.48 -3.65
N SER A 42 5.29 4.22 -3.23
CA SER A 42 5.27 3.83 -1.82
C SER A 42 6.47 4.37 -1.06
N ILE A 43 7.68 4.26 -1.62
CA ILE A 43 8.91 4.78 -1.00
C ILE A 43 8.86 6.30 -0.89
N LEU A 44 8.48 6.99 -1.97
CA LEU A 44 8.35 8.44 -2.00
C LEU A 44 7.30 8.93 -0.99
N SER A 45 6.15 8.26 -0.89
CA SER A 45 5.12 8.60 0.10
C SER A 45 5.61 8.39 1.52
N GLY A 46 6.30 7.27 1.80
CA GLY A 46 6.90 7.00 3.10
C GLY A 46 7.95 8.05 3.47
N ALA A 47 8.88 8.35 2.57
CA ALA A 47 9.92 9.37 2.78
C ALA A 47 9.32 10.76 2.99
N LEU A 48 8.32 11.16 2.21
CA LEU A 48 7.64 12.46 2.36
C LEU A 48 6.86 12.57 3.67
N LEU A 49 6.27 11.47 4.15
CA LEU A 49 5.61 11.45 5.45
C LEU A 49 6.59 11.52 6.62
N ILE A 50 7.80 10.95 6.49
CA ILE A 50 8.87 11.13 7.48
C ILE A 50 9.35 12.59 7.50
N LEU A 51 9.63 13.16 6.32
CA LEU A 51 10.21 14.50 6.21
C LEU A 51 9.20 15.61 6.53
N ARG A 52 7.93 15.45 6.13
CA ARG A 52 6.89 16.48 6.24
C ARG A 52 5.50 15.86 6.53
N PRO A 53 5.26 15.33 7.76
CA PRO A 53 4.02 14.65 8.13
C PRO A 53 2.77 15.54 8.15
N GLU A 54 2.94 16.84 8.37
CA GLU A 54 1.82 17.79 8.52
C GLU A 54 1.34 18.44 7.22
N ARG A 55 2.09 18.30 6.12
CA ARG A 55 1.69 18.94 4.86
C ARG A 55 0.52 18.20 4.21
N LYS A 56 -0.52 18.97 3.83
CA LYS A 56 -1.68 18.49 3.06
C LYS A 56 -1.26 17.70 1.81
N PHE A 57 -0.19 18.13 1.14
CA PHE A 57 0.38 17.44 -0.02
C PHE A 57 0.91 16.03 0.31
N SER A 58 1.69 15.87 1.38
CA SER A 58 2.20 14.54 1.79
C SER A 58 1.06 13.56 2.09
N ARG A 59 -0.02 14.05 2.72
CA ARG A 59 -1.21 13.23 3.00
C ARG A 59 -2.00 12.90 1.74
N ALA A 60 -2.12 13.83 0.79
CA ALA A 60 -2.77 13.58 -0.49
C ALA A 60 -2.00 12.55 -1.33
N LEU A 61 -0.67 12.66 -1.35
CA LEU A 61 0.20 11.69 -2.03
C LEU A 61 0.14 10.31 -1.37
N ALA A 62 0.11 10.24 -0.03
CA ALA A 62 -0.08 8.98 0.68
C ALA A 62 -1.43 8.32 0.34
N LYS A 63 -2.53 9.09 0.26
CA LYS A 63 -3.83 8.57 -0.18
C LYS A 63 -3.79 8.05 -1.61
N ALA A 64 -3.22 8.83 -2.54
CA ALA A 64 -3.09 8.44 -3.93
C ALA A 64 -2.25 7.17 -4.08
N SER A 65 -1.14 7.07 -3.35
CA SER A 65 -0.25 5.90 -3.38
C SER A 65 -0.88 4.68 -2.72
N ALA A 66 -1.64 4.85 -1.64
CA ALA A 66 -2.40 3.74 -1.06
C ALA A 66 -3.48 3.24 -2.03
N LEU A 67 -4.24 4.13 -2.67
CA LEU A 67 -5.24 3.75 -3.67
C LEU A 67 -4.60 3.02 -4.85
N TYR A 68 -3.48 3.55 -5.36
CA TYR A 68 -2.71 2.92 -6.43
C TYR A 68 -2.22 1.53 -6.01
N GLY A 69 -1.72 1.39 -4.78
CA GLY A 69 -1.28 0.11 -4.21
C GLY A 69 -2.42 -0.92 -4.10
N VAL A 70 -3.63 -0.51 -3.69
CA VAL A 70 -4.81 -1.39 -3.67
C VAL A 70 -5.12 -1.90 -5.07
N LEU A 71 -5.23 -0.99 -6.04
CA LEU A 71 -5.61 -1.34 -7.42
C LEU A 71 -4.59 -2.29 -8.05
N LEU A 72 -3.30 -2.01 -7.87
CA LEU A 72 -2.25 -2.82 -8.48
C LEU A 72 -2.10 -4.17 -7.79
N ALA A 73 -2.14 -4.23 -6.46
CA ALA A 73 -2.11 -5.51 -5.75
C ALA A 73 -3.33 -6.36 -6.09
N GLY A 74 -4.52 -5.76 -6.18
CA GLY A 74 -5.73 -6.43 -6.66
C GLY A 74 -5.58 -6.94 -8.11
N TYR A 75 -4.99 -6.14 -8.99
CA TYR A 75 -4.72 -6.57 -10.37
C TYR A 75 -3.74 -7.75 -10.43
N GLN A 76 -2.65 -7.72 -9.66
CA GLN A 76 -1.70 -8.83 -9.59
C GLN A 76 -2.33 -10.11 -9.01
N ALA A 77 -3.20 -9.98 -8.00
CA ALA A 77 -3.99 -11.11 -7.50
C ALA A 77 -4.88 -11.68 -8.61
N TYR A 78 -5.58 -10.84 -9.38
CA TYR A 78 -6.40 -11.28 -10.51
C TYR A 78 -5.59 -11.99 -11.61
N VAL A 79 -4.44 -11.44 -11.99
CA VAL A 79 -3.54 -12.04 -12.99
C VAL A 79 -2.97 -13.40 -12.51
N ALA A 80 -2.88 -13.61 -11.20
CA ALA A 80 -2.44 -14.89 -10.64
C ALA A 80 -3.55 -15.96 -10.56
N ILE A 81 -4.83 -15.62 -10.70
CA ILE A 81 -5.96 -16.57 -10.64
C ILE A 81 -5.85 -17.70 -11.68
N PRO A 82 -5.53 -17.45 -12.97
CA PRO A 82 -5.40 -18.52 -13.96
C PRO A 82 -4.35 -19.58 -13.60
N LEU A 83 -3.36 -19.22 -12.77
CA LEU A 83 -2.34 -20.17 -12.33
C LEU A 83 -2.91 -21.23 -11.38
N LEU A 84 -4.01 -20.97 -10.68
CA LEU A 84 -4.65 -21.89 -9.73
C LEU A 84 -5.17 -23.17 -10.40
N GLY A 85 -5.61 -23.08 -11.66
CA GLY A 85 -6.05 -24.23 -12.46
C GLY A 85 -4.93 -24.90 -13.28
N SER A 86 -3.69 -24.45 -13.12
CA SER A 86 -2.54 -24.91 -13.91
C SER A 86 -1.61 -25.84 -13.12
N VAL A 87 -0.60 -26.38 -13.79
CA VAL A 87 0.50 -27.13 -13.15
C VAL A 87 1.25 -26.29 -12.10
N PHE A 88 1.12 -24.95 -12.16
CA PHE A 88 1.68 -24.00 -11.20
C PHE A 88 0.71 -23.60 -10.09
N SER A 89 -0.33 -24.40 -9.79
CA SER A 89 -1.38 -24.07 -8.81
C SER A 89 -0.86 -23.66 -7.43
N THR A 90 0.23 -24.28 -6.98
CA THR A 90 0.90 -23.94 -5.71
C THR A 90 1.47 -22.52 -5.74
N PHE A 91 2.17 -22.14 -6.82
CA PHE A 91 2.66 -20.77 -7.03
C PHE A 91 1.53 -19.77 -7.18
N GLY A 92 0.46 -20.14 -7.90
CA GLY A 92 -0.76 -19.34 -8.02
C GLY A 92 -1.38 -19.03 -6.65
N THR A 93 -1.50 -20.05 -5.79
CA THR A 93 -2.11 -19.91 -4.46
C THR A 93 -1.32 -18.95 -3.58
N TYR A 94 0.01 -19.11 -3.51
CA TYR A 94 0.86 -18.20 -2.74
C TYR A 94 0.86 -16.78 -3.29
N SER A 95 0.84 -16.62 -4.62
CA SER A 95 0.81 -15.30 -5.27
C SER A 95 -0.50 -14.57 -5.01
N VAL A 96 -1.65 -15.24 -5.22
CA VAL A 96 -2.98 -14.68 -4.97
C VAL A 96 -3.13 -14.27 -3.50
N ALA A 97 -2.72 -15.15 -2.57
CA ALA A 97 -2.78 -14.85 -1.14
C ALA A 97 -1.91 -13.63 -0.78
N SER A 98 -0.66 -13.60 -1.25
CA SER A 98 0.29 -12.52 -0.96
C SER A 98 -0.20 -11.16 -1.49
N PHE A 99 -0.66 -11.12 -2.75
CA PHE A 99 -1.18 -9.90 -3.35
C PHE A 99 -2.49 -9.44 -2.73
N THR A 100 -3.34 -10.37 -2.30
CA THR A 100 -4.57 -10.04 -1.57
C THR A 100 -4.25 -9.43 -0.20
N VAL A 101 -3.29 -9.98 0.53
CA VAL A 101 -2.82 -9.40 1.80
C VAL A 101 -2.23 -8.00 1.58
N MET A 102 -1.43 -7.80 0.52
CA MET A 102 -0.93 -6.46 0.17
C MET A 102 -2.07 -5.48 -0.14
N ALA A 103 -3.10 -5.90 -0.89
CA ALA A 103 -4.25 -5.07 -1.20
C ALA A 103 -5.00 -4.66 0.08
N LEU A 104 -5.19 -5.58 1.03
CA LEU A 104 -5.80 -5.29 2.33
C LEU A 104 -4.96 -4.32 3.17
N LEU A 105 -3.63 -4.46 3.16
CA LEU A 105 -2.73 -3.54 3.86
C LEU A 105 -2.81 -2.12 3.27
N TYR A 106 -2.80 -2.00 1.94
CA TYR A 106 -3.00 -0.70 1.29
C TYR A 106 -4.39 -0.12 1.55
N LEU A 107 -5.43 -0.95 1.64
CA LEU A 107 -6.78 -0.52 1.97
C LEU A 107 -6.87 -0.01 3.40
N ALA A 108 -6.19 -0.67 4.35
CA ALA A 108 -6.06 -0.21 5.72
C ALA A 108 -5.31 1.12 5.82
N LEU A 109 -4.23 1.30 5.05
CA LEU A 109 -3.50 2.57 4.96
C LEU A 109 -4.36 3.68 4.35
N LEU A 110 -5.13 3.37 3.31
CA LEU A 110 -6.05 4.29 2.68
C LEU A 110 -7.11 4.75 3.68
N TYR A 111 -7.73 3.81 4.40
CA TYR A 111 -8.73 4.10 5.42
C TYR A 111 -8.15 4.94 6.58
N ALA A 112 -6.96 4.59 7.07
CA ALA A 112 -6.25 5.37 8.10
C ALA A 112 -5.91 6.79 7.64
N SER A 113 -5.60 6.95 6.35
CA SER A 113 -5.33 8.25 5.72
C SER A 113 -6.60 9.09 5.52
N PHE A 114 -7.76 8.45 5.26
CA PHE A 114 -9.06 9.12 5.13
C PHE A 114 -9.75 9.43 6.46
N GLY A 115 -9.52 8.64 7.51
CA GLY A 115 -10.04 8.84 8.89
C GLY A 115 -9.49 10.08 9.63
N SER A 116 -9.12 11.12 8.88
CA SER A 116 -8.81 12.48 9.32
C SER A 116 -9.81 13.46 8.71
N GLN A 117 -11.10 13.24 8.95
CA GLN A 117 -12.10 14.31 9.01
C GLN A 117 -12.65 14.35 10.43
N GLY A 118 -12.41 15.45 11.15
CA GLY A 118 -12.92 15.66 12.50
C GLY A 118 -11.85 16.25 13.41
N GLY A 119 -11.77 17.58 13.46
CA GLY A 119 -10.86 18.26 14.39
C GLY A 119 -10.49 19.70 14.08
N LYS A 120 -10.99 20.29 12.98
CA LYS A 120 -11.04 21.75 12.80
C LYS A 120 -12.32 22.15 12.06
N LEU A 121 -13.46 21.89 12.70
CA LEU A 121 -14.50 22.90 12.81
C LEU A 121 -14.24 23.59 14.16
N GLU A 122 -13.10 24.28 14.25
CA GLU A 122 -12.97 25.34 15.24
C GLU A 122 -14.01 26.37 14.85
N LYS A 123 -14.96 26.58 15.77
CA LYS A 123 -15.95 27.64 15.76
C LYS A 123 -15.29 28.92 15.22
N ALA A 124 -15.74 29.37 14.06
CA ALA A 124 -15.68 30.75 13.64
C ALA A 124 -17.12 31.26 13.65
#